data_AF-A0A7X8URZ1-F1
#
_entry.id   AF-A0A7X8URZ1-F1
#
_cell.length_a   1.000
_cell.length_b   1.000
_cell.length_c   1.000
_cell.angle_alpha   90.00
_cell.angle_beta   90.00
_cell.angle_gamma   90.00
#
_symmetry.space_group_name_H-M   'P 1'
#
loop_
_entity.id
_entity.type
_entity.pdbx_description
1 polymer ?
#
loop_
_entity_poly.entity_id
_entity_poly.type
_entity_poly.pdbx_seq_one_letter_code
_entity_poly.pdbx_strand_id
1 'polypeptide(L)' 'IVVRVLPHGFEYEGEVYRTLSAVARAVTGTHWNGYHFFNLKPGKPGKNGVVNE' A
#
# COMPACT_ATOMS: atom_id res chain seq x y z
N ILE A 1 11.30 -6.77 -0.39
CA ILE A 1 10.63 -5.46 -0.42
C ILE A 1 9.74 -5.32 0.79
N VAL A 2 9.87 -4.20 1.50
CA VAL A 2 9.07 -3.88 2.68
C VAL A 2 8.41 -2.53 2.42
N VAL A 3 7.11 -2.45 2.69
CA VAL A 3 6.31 -1.23 2.53
C VAL A 3 5.60 -0.98 3.84
N ARG A 4 5.71 0.24 4.37
CA ARG A 4 5.00 0.65 5.59
C ARG A 4 3.67 1.28 5.20
N VAL A 5 2.59 0.82 5.82
CA VAL A 5 1.26 1.42 5.64
C VAL A 5 1.16 2.65 6.53
N LEU A 6 0.84 3.78 5.91
CA LEU A 6 0.58 5.06 6.58
C LEU A 6 -0.91 5.41 6.49
N PRO A 7 -1.44 6.28 7.36
CA PRO A 7 -2.84 6.73 7.29
C PRO A 7 -3.23 7.35 5.94
N HIS A 8 -2.26 7.90 5.21
CA HIS A 8 -2.48 8.64 3.96
C HIS A 8 -1.72 8.04 2.76
N GLY A 9 -1.16 6.84 2.89
CA GLY A 9 -0.40 6.22 1.80
C GLY A 9 0.50 5.07 2.24
N PHE A 10 1.59 4.90 1.51
CA PHE A 10 2.52 3.79 1.62
C PHE A 10 3.94 4.32 1.54
N GLU A 11 4.76 4.07 2.55
CA GLU A 11 6.18 4.45 2.54
C GLU A 11 7.02 3.30 2.01
N TYR A 12 7.91 3.61 1.06
CA TYR A 12 8.89 2.70 0.49
C TYR A 12 10.22 3.45 0.32
N GLU A 13 11.29 2.92 0.92
CA GLU A 13 12.64 3.50 0.86
C GLU A 13 12.73 5.00 1.26
N GLY A 14 11.87 5.44 2.17
CA GLY A 14 11.82 6.84 2.63
C GLY A 14 10.91 7.76 1.80
N GLU A 15 10.36 7.27 0.70
CA GLU A 15 9.42 8.00 -0.16
C GLU A 15 7.97 7.57 0.13
N VAL A 16 7.04 8.53 0.14
CA VAL A 16 5.61 8.29 0.41
C VAL A 16 4.81 8.26 -0.89
N TYR A 17 4.18 7.13 -1.14
CA TYR A 17 3.34 6.86 -2.30
C TYR A 17 1.87 6.80 -1.93
N ARG A 18 0.99 7.36 -2.77
CA ARG A 18 -0.47 7.34 -2.53
C ARG A 18 -1.10 5.96 -2.68
N THR A 19 -0.49 5.05 -3.45
CA THR A 19 -1.07 3.74 -3.77
C THR A 19 -0.01 2.65 -3.85
N LEU A 20 -0.41 1.40 -3.61
CA LEU A 20 0.46 0.23 -3.77
C LEU A 20 0.96 0.06 -5.20
N SER A 21 0.14 0.38 -6.22
CA SER A 21 0.57 0.33 -7.61
C SER A 21 1.68 1.34 -7.92
N ALA A 22 1.68 2.50 -7.24
CA ALA A 22 2.76 3.47 -7.37
C ALA A 22 4.07 2.93 -6.77
N VAL A 23 3.99 2.25 -5.62
CA VAL A 23 5.17 1.55 -5.05
C VAL A 23 5.64 0.43 -5.99
N ALA A 24 4.72 -0.40 -6.51
CA ALA A 24 5.07 -1.48 -7.43
C ALA A 24 5.74 -0.96 -8.71
N ARG A 25 5.34 0.22 -9.20
CA ARG A 25 5.98 0.90 -10.33
C ARG A 25 7.37 1.45 -9.96
N ALA A 26 7.53 2.01 -8.75
CA ALA A 26 8.85 2.47 -8.28
C ALA A 26 9.85 1.32 -8.19
N VAL A 27 9.38 0.14 -7.78
CA VAL A 27 10.19 -1.09 -7.71
C VAL A 27 10.50 -1.67 -9.09
N THR A 28 9.47 -1.89 -9.91
CA THR A 28 9.59 -2.72 -11.14
C THR A 28 9.86 -1.89 -12.40
N GLY A 29 9.77 -0.57 -12.32
CA GLY A 29 9.80 0.33 -13.47
C GLY A 29 8.56 0.26 -14.38
N THR A 30 7.64 -0.68 -14.14
CA THR A 30 6.47 -0.95 -14.98
C THR A 30 5.18 -0.81 -14.18
N HIS A 31 4.08 -0.47 -14.84
CA HIS A 31 2.79 -0.43 -14.18
C HIS A 31 2.30 -1.84 -13.82
N TRP A 32 2.20 -2.13 -12.54
CA TRP A 32 1.65 -3.38 -11.99
C TRP A 32 0.45 -3.09 -11.10
N ASN A 33 -0.49 -4.04 -11.02
CA ASN A 33 -1.52 -4.01 -9.99
C ASN A 33 -0.84 -4.26 -8.63
N GLY A 34 -0.80 -3.22 -7.78
CA GLY A 34 -0.14 -3.29 -6.48
C GLY A 34 -0.65 -4.44 -5.60
N TYR A 35 -1.95 -4.74 -5.60
CA TYR A 35 -2.48 -5.84 -4.80
C TYR A 35 -1.92 -7.20 -5.25
N HIS A 36 -1.80 -7.44 -6.55
CA HIS A 36 -1.18 -8.66 -7.06
C HIS A 36 0.33 -8.70 -6.80
N PHE A 37 1.02 -7.57 -6.99
CA PHE A 37 2.46 -7.46 -6.75
C PHE A 37 2.83 -7.79 -5.30
N PHE A 38 2.05 -7.29 -4.34
CA PHE A 38 2.23 -7.56 -2.92
C PHE A 38 1.48 -8.82 -2.44
N ASN A 39 0.88 -9.59 -3.34
CA ASN A 39 0.04 -10.76 -3.05
C ASN A 39 -1.00 -10.49 -1.94
N LEU A 40 -1.55 -9.28 -1.92
CA LEU A 40 -2.56 -8.85 -0.98
C LEU A 40 -3.92 -9.27 -1.52
N LYS A 41 -4.65 -10.04 -0.70
CA LYS A 41 -6.07 -10.28 -0.98
C LYS A 41 -6.82 -8.95 -0.79
N PRO A 42 -7.80 -8.60 -1.63
CA PRO A 42 -8.71 -7.51 -1.32
C PRO A 42 -9.32 -7.81 0.04
N GLY A 43 -8.92 -7.05 1.05
CA GLY A 43 -9.47 -7.21 2.38
C GLY A 43 -10.96 -6.96 2.29
N LYS A 44 -11.78 -7.82 2.91
CA LYS A 44 -13.11 -7.36 3.34
C LYS A 44 -12.88 -6.04 4.06
N PRO A 45 -13.68 -4.98 3.82
CA PRO A 45 -13.50 -3.72 4.52
C PRO A 45 -13.43 -4.02 6.02
N GLY A 46 -12.22 -3.94 6.56
CA GLY A 46 -11.99 -4.11 7.98
C GLY A 46 -12.78 -2.98 8.61
N LYS A 47 -13.70 -3.32 9.50
CA LYS A 47 -14.44 -2.32 10.27
C LYS A 47 -13.36 -1.45 10.92
N ASN A 48 -13.19 -0.22 10.43
CA ASN A 48 -12.28 0.74 11.03
C ASN A 48 -12.61 0.75 12.53
N GLY A 49 -11.63 0.41 13.35
CA GLY A 49 -11.75 0.54 14.79
C GLY A 49 -12.19 1.97 15.07
N VAL A 50 -13.39 2.11 15.61
CA VAL A 50 -13.82 3.30 16.33
C VAL A 50 -12.79 3.53 17.42
N VAL A 51 -11.85 4.44 17.19
CA VAL A 51 -11.15 5.10 18.28
C VAL A 51 -12.16 6.10 18.81
N ASN A 52 -12.80 5.73 19.91
CA ASN A 52 -13.60 6.66 20.70
C ASN A 52 -12.61 7.47 21.55
N GLU A 53 -12.73 8.79 21.50
CA GLU A 53 -12.34 9.69 22.60
C GLU A 53 -13.63 10.10 23.33
#